data_AF-A0A8X6SKE3-F1
#
_entry.id   AF-A0A8X6SKE3-F1
#
_cell.length_a   1.000
_cell.length_b   1.000
_cell.length_c   1.000
_cell.angle_alpha   90.00
_cell.angle_beta   90.00
_cell.angle_gamma   90.00
#
_symmetry.space_group_name_H-M   'P 1'
#
loop_
_entity.id
_entity.type
_entity.pdbx_description
1 polymer ?
#
loop_
_entity_poly.entity_id
_entity_poly.type
_entity_poly.pdbx_seq_one_letter_code
_entity_poly.pdbx_strand_id
1 'polypeptide(L)' 'MYHPPNQKSLPDNLLDISESNLLVGDLNAKHSSWGSVINNKRGVELHNLMDDSAHLALNDGSPTYSSHSYSKCKVS' A
#
# COMPACT_ATOMS: atom_id res chain seq x y z
N MET A 1 -0.73 -0.88 -11.67
CA MET A 1 0.06 -2.11 -11.40
C MET A 1 -0.72 -3.03 -10.46
N TYR A 2 -0.58 -4.36 -10.57
CA TYR A 2 -1.18 -5.32 -9.63
C TYR A 2 -0.10 -6.26 -9.09
N HIS A 3 -0.07 -6.44 -7.77
CA HIS A 3 0.81 -7.37 -7.07
C HIS A 3 -0.02 -8.28 -6.15
N PRO A 4 -0.04 -9.61 -6.36
CA PRO A 4 -0.88 -10.52 -5.57
C PRO A 4 -0.48 -10.57 -4.08
N PRO A 5 -1.41 -10.92 -3.18
CA PRO A 5 -1.18 -10.88 -1.73
C PRO A 5 -0.15 -11.90 -1.22
N ASN A 6 0.12 -12.98 -1.96
CA ASN A 6 0.94 -14.10 -1.48
C ASN A 6 2.41 -14.08 -1.98
N GLN A 7 2.87 -13.00 -2.60
CA GLN A 7 4.29 -12.85 -2.95
C GLN A 7 5.17 -12.46 -1.75
N LYS A 8 6.46 -12.82 -1.75
CA LYS A 8 7.32 -12.56 -0.58
C LYS A 8 7.73 -11.10 -0.42
N SER A 9 7.94 -10.37 -1.50
CA SER A 9 8.42 -8.98 -1.50
C SER A 9 7.97 -8.24 -2.75
N LEU A 10 8.06 -6.92 -2.71
CA LEU A 10 7.96 -6.06 -3.89
C LEU A 10 9.32 -6.02 -4.63
N PRO A 11 9.36 -5.65 -5.92
CA PRO A 11 10.61 -5.41 -6.63
C PRO A 11 11.35 -4.21 -6.02
N ASP A 12 12.66 -4.32 -5.82
CA ASP A 12 13.47 -3.22 -5.25
C ASP A 12 13.48 -1.97 -6.14
N ASN A 13 13.34 -2.17 -7.46
CA ASN A 13 13.28 -1.11 -8.46
C ASN A 13 11.85 -0.59 -8.73
N LEU A 14 10.90 -0.84 -7.83
CA LEU A 14 9.50 -0.42 -8.01
C LEU A 14 9.35 1.11 -8.16
N LEU A 15 10.24 1.88 -7.52
CA LEU A 15 10.25 3.34 -7.54
C LEU A 15 11.39 3.94 -8.39
N ASP A 16 12.14 3.10 -9.11
CA ASP A 16 13.19 3.54 -10.06
C ASP A 16 12.55 4.05 -11.36
N ILE A 17 11.93 5.23 -11.29
CA ILE A 17 11.37 5.91 -12.46
C ILE A 17 11.71 7.41 -12.31
N SER A 18 11.75 8.15 -13.43
CA SER A 18 12.30 9.52 -13.64
C SER A 18 11.94 10.64 -12.63
N GLU A 19 12.42 11.88 -12.87
CA GLU A 19 12.27 13.06 -11.99
C GLU A 19 10.86 13.38 -11.48
N SER A 20 9.79 12.83 -12.07
CA SER A 20 8.41 12.97 -11.58
C SER A 20 7.55 11.79 -12.01
N ASN A 21 7.13 10.96 -11.05
CA ASN A 21 6.30 9.79 -11.32
C ASN A 21 5.05 9.75 -10.45
N LEU A 22 3.99 9.18 -11.02
CA LEU A 22 2.78 8.81 -10.30
C LEU A 22 2.64 7.29 -10.34
N LEU A 23 2.76 6.63 -9.19
CA LEU A 23 2.53 5.20 -9.06
C LEU A 23 1.09 4.94 -8.63
N VAL A 24 0.35 4.17 -9.44
CA VAL A 24 -1.03 3.74 -9.12
C VAL A 24 -1.14 2.22 -9.28
N GLY A 25 -1.68 1.55 -8.27
CA GLY A 25 -1.88 0.12 -8.32
C GLY A 25 -2.41 -0.51 -7.05
N ASP A 26 -2.78 -1.78 -7.16
CA ASP A 26 -3.04 -2.65 -6.01
C ASP A 26 -1.76 -3.44 -5.71
N LEU A 27 -1.07 -3.03 -4.64
CA LEU A 27 0.19 -3.64 -4.21
C LEU A 27 0.00 -4.72 -3.14
N ASN A 28 -1.24 -4.93 -2.68
CA ASN A 28 -1.57 -5.78 -1.52
C ASN A 28 -0.65 -5.50 -0.31
N ALA A 29 -0.25 -4.25 -0.13
CA ALA A 29 0.59 -3.75 0.95
C ALA A 29 -0.28 -2.97 1.95
N LYS A 30 -0.13 -3.24 3.25
CA LYS A 30 -0.98 -2.67 4.30
C LYS A 30 -0.13 -1.77 5.18
N HIS A 31 -0.41 -0.46 5.20
CA HIS A 31 0.25 0.50 6.08
C HIS A 31 -0.70 1.65 6.47
N SER A 32 -0.51 2.22 7.66
CA SER A 32 -1.30 3.35 8.18
C SER A 32 -1.19 4.60 7.30
N SER A 33 -0.05 4.81 6.63
CA SER A 33 0.19 5.97 5.75
C SER A 33 -0.72 6.04 4.52
N TRP A 34 -1.44 4.97 4.20
CA TRP A 34 -2.47 4.94 3.16
C TRP A 34 -3.79 4.33 3.64
N GLY A 35 -4.08 4.42 4.94
CA GLY A 35 -5.41 4.12 5.50
C GLY A 35 -5.65 2.69 5.99
N SER A 36 -4.62 1.84 6.07
CA SER A 36 -4.80 0.50 6.66
C SER A 36 -4.78 0.56 8.19
N VAL A 37 -5.64 -0.23 8.83
CA VAL A 37 -5.65 -0.43 10.31
C VAL A 37 -4.50 -1.29 10.83
N ILE A 38 -3.79 -2.00 9.93
CA ILE A 38 -2.62 -2.81 10.26
C ILE A 38 -1.46 -2.51 9.33
N ASN A 39 -0.23 -2.72 9.84
CA ASN A 39 0.99 -2.65 9.06
C ASN A 39 1.51 -4.07 8.82
N ASN A 40 1.45 -4.57 7.58
CA ASN A 40 2.06 -5.86 7.24
C ASN A 40 3.50 -5.69 6.76
N LYS A 41 4.28 -6.77 6.72
CA LYS A 41 5.69 -6.74 6.29
C LYS A 41 5.87 -6.01 4.96
N ARG A 42 5.02 -6.30 3.97
CA ARG A 42 5.06 -5.65 2.65
C ARG A 42 4.76 -4.15 2.70
N GLY A 43 3.85 -3.73 3.57
CA GLY A 43 3.54 -2.31 3.78
C GLY A 43 4.71 -1.56 4.42
N VAL A 44 5.42 -2.18 5.36
CA VAL A 44 6.64 -1.60 5.94
C VAL A 44 7.75 -1.49 4.89
N GLU A 45 7.96 -2.53 4.07
CA GLU A 45 8.94 -2.50 2.97
C GLU A 45 8.64 -1.38 1.96
N LEU A 46 7.38 -1.27 1.52
CA LEU A 46 6.95 -0.21 0.60
C LEU A 46 7.10 1.18 1.23
N HIS A 47 6.77 1.33 2.52
CA HIS A 47 6.89 2.60 3.22
C HIS A 47 8.34 3.08 3.26
N ASN A 48 9.27 2.20 3.63
CA ASN A 48 10.70 2.53 3.66
C ASN A 48 11.20 2.91 2.25
N LEU A 49 10.79 2.18 1.21
CA LEU A 49 11.16 2.50 -0.17
C LEU A 49 10.63 3.87 -0.60
N MET A 50 9.41 4.23 -0.20
CA MET A 50 8.84 5.55 -0.46
C MET A 50 9.59 6.67 0.28
N ASP A 51 9.94 6.45 1.55
CA ASP A 51 10.71 7.42 2.35
C ASP A 51 12.09 7.67 1.73
N ASP A 52 12.80 6.60 1.32
CA ASP A 52 14.12 6.66 0.72
C ASP A 52 14.13 7.37 -0.65
N SER A 53 13.00 7.33 -1.38
CA SER A 53 12.84 7.89 -2.72
C SER A 53 12.02 9.19 -2.76
N ALA A 54 11.73 9.79 -1.61
CA ALA A 54 10.93 11.00 -1.47
C ALA A 54 9.53 10.94 -2.14
N HIS A 55 8.91 9.76 -2.15
CA HIS A 55 7.52 9.59 -2.62
C HIS A 55 6.51 9.87 -1.50
N LEU A 56 5.40 10.49 -1.86
CA LEU A 56 4.30 10.79 -0.94
C LEU A 56 3.08 9.92 -1.24
N ALA A 57 2.45 9.39 -0.19
CA ALA A 57 1.14 8.76 -0.29
C ALA A 57 0.05 9.83 -0.49
N LEU A 58 -0.77 9.69 -1.54
CA LEU A 58 -1.87 10.60 -1.85
C LEU A 58 -3.25 10.10 -1.37
N ASN A 59 -3.27 8.97 -0.65
CA ASN A 59 -4.50 8.36 -0.14
C ASN A 59 -5.12 9.21 0.99
N ASP A 60 -6.44 9.30 1.01
CA ASP A 60 -7.22 10.02 2.04
C ASP A 60 -7.52 9.16 3.28
N GLY A 61 -7.08 7.91 3.28
CA GLY A 61 -7.32 6.94 4.35
C GLY A 61 -8.62 6.15 4.22
N SER A 62 -9.44 6.39 3.19
CA SER A 62 -10.67 5.63 2.96
C SER A 62 -10.38 4.18 2.51
N PRO A 63 -11.21 3.20 2.91
CA PRO A 63 -11.03 1.82 2.47
C PRO A 63 -11.18 1.66 0.96
N THR A 64 -10.19 1.05 0.31
CA THR A 64 -10.18 0.81 -1.14
C THR A 64 -10.62 -0.60 -1.54
N TYR A 65 -10.74 -1.51 -0.57
CA TYR A 65 -11.18 -2.89 -0.77
C TYR A 65 -12.28 -3.23 0.24
N SER A 66 -13.40 -3.78 -0.25
CA SER A 66 -14.48 -4.32 0.55
C SER A 66 -14.76 -5.75 0.12
N SER A 67 -15.03 -6.62 1.08
CA SER A 67 -15.45 -8.00 0.80
C SER A 67 -16.58 -8.41 1.73
N HIS A 68 -17.54 -9.14 1.20
CA HIS A 68 -18.75 -9.55 1.92
C HIS A 68 -18.44 -10.44 3.15
N SER A 69 -17.27 -11.10 3.18
CA SER A 69 -16.78 -11.90 4.29
C SER A 69 -16.17 -11.09 5.45
N TYR A 70 -15.87 -9.80 5.25
CA TYR A 70 -15.34 -8.88 6.28
C TYR A 70 -16.42 -7.95 6.88
N SER A 71 -17.69 -8.29 6.69
CA SER A 71 -18.85 -7.58 7.23
C SER A 71 -19.00 -7.76 8.75
N LYS A 72 -18.00 -7.43 9.58
CA LYS A 72 -18.16 -7.26 11.04
C LYS A 72 -17.19 -6.23 11.58
N CYS A 73 -17.67 -4.99 11.73
CA CYS A 73 -17.71 -4.23 12.98
C CYS A 73 -17.86 -2.73 12.67
N LYS A 74 -19.10 -2.30 12.41
CA LYS A 74 -19.57 -1.02 12.95
C LYS A 74 -20.48 -1.41 14.10
N VAL A 75 -20.04 -1.18 15.33
CA VAL A 75 -20.93 -1.17 16.49
C VAL A 75 -20.79 0.21 17.12
N SER A 76 -21.95 0.89 17.14
CA SER A 76 -22.34 2.09 17.89
C SER A 76 -21.48 3.34 17.74
#